data_AF-A0A1F6LT94-F1
#
_entry.id   AF-A0A1F6LT94-F1
#
_cell.length_a   1.000
_cell.length_b   1.000
_cell.length_c   1.000
_cell.angle_alpha   90.00
_cell.angle_beta   90.00
_cell.angle_gamma   90.00
#
_symmetry.space_group_name_H-M   'P 1'
#
loop_
_entity.id
_entity.type
_entity.pdbx_description
1 polymer ?
#
loop_
_entity_poly.entity_id
_entity_poly.type
_entity_poly.pdbx_seq_one_letter_code
_entity_poly.pdbx_strand_id
1 'polypeptide(L)'
;MENLRRRFYKWNKRLVQKDEAGLSKLRIWHRRKKGKQSPSILVKCGDCDSKFEIYYGGEDLEIGGVLASKVEWRRVFLPLLK
;
A
#
# COMPACT_ATOMS: atom_id res chain seq x y z
N MET A 1 -12.08 16.65 14.68
CA MET A 1 -11.78 15.62 13.65
C MET A 1 -10.98 16.29 12.56
N GLU A 2 -9.70 15.97 12.46
CA GLU A 2 -8.77 16.64 11.55
C GLU A 2 -9.09 16.22 10.11
N ASN A 3 -9.53 17.19 9.31
CA ASN A 3 -9.76 17.01 7.88
C ASN A 3 -8.41 16.86 7.18
N LEU A 4 -7.87 15.64 7.17
CA LEU A 4 -6.84 15.25 6.21
C LEU A 4 -7.34 15.70 4.83
N ARG A 5 -6.63 16.64 4.20
CA ARG A 5 -6.88 17.05 2.81
C ARG A 5 -6.74 15.81 1.93
N ARG A 6 -7.84 15.08 1.75
CA ARG A 6 -7.96 14.02 0.76
C ARG A 6 -7.86 14.70 -0.59
N ARG A 7 -6.64 14.74 -1.15
CA ARG A 7 -6.38 15.03 -2.56
C ARG A 7 -7.53 14.42 -3.36
N PHE A 8 -8.29 15.26 -4.08
CA PHE A 8 -9.55 14.89 -4.75
C PHE A 8 -9.46 13.51 -5.38
N TYR A 9 -9.98 12.52 -4.68
CA TYR A 9 -9.88 11.14 -5.08
C TYR A 9 -11.31 10.69 -5.38
N LYS A 10 -11.54 10.31 -6.64
CA LYS A 10 -12.85 9.99 -7.21
C LYS A 10 -13.36 8.65 -6.67
N TRP A 11 -14.17 8.73 -5.62
CA TRP A 11 -14.76 7.56 -4.97
C TRP A 11 -15.49 6.63 -5.95
N ASN A 12 -15.14 5.33 -5.93
CA ASN A 12 -15.78 4.31 -6.76
C ASN A 12 -16.61 3.36 -5.88
N LYS A 13 -17.93 3.60 -5.83
CA LYS A 13 -18.89 2.79 -5.05
C LYS A 13 -18.84 1.29 -5.38
N ARG A 14 -18.46 0.91 -6.60
CA ARG A 14 -18.38 -0.49 -7.03
C ARG A 14 -17.14 -1.22 -6.47
N LEU A 15 -16.13 -0.47 -6.03
CA LEU A 15 -14.88 -1.02 -5.51
C LEU A 15 -14.83 -1.06 -3.99
N VAL A 16 -15.83 -0.47 -3.31
CA VAL A 16 -15.85 -0.32 -1.85
C VAL A 16 -15.75 -1.67 -1.16
N GLN A 17 -14.65 -1.87 -0.46
CA GLN A 17 -14.45 -2.96 0.50
C GLN A 17 -14.18 -2.34 1.86
N LYS A 18 -14.85 -2.85 2.88
CA LYS A 18 -14.71 -2.41 4.26
C LYS A 18 -14.12 -3.52 5.14
N ASP A 19 -13.37 -3.15 6.15
CA ASP A 19 -12.93 -4.07 7.20
C ASP A 19 -14.00 -4.17 8.30
N GLU A 20 -13.70 -4.94 9.35
CA GLU A 20 -14.61 -5.16 10.49
C GLU A 20 -14.92 -3.87 11.26
N ALA A 21 -14.05 -2.87 11.18
CA ALA A 21 -14.25 -1.55 11.77
C ALA A 21 -14.97 -0.56 10.84
N GLY A 22 -15.39 -0.99 9.65
CA GLY A 22 -16.05 -0.13 8.66
C GLY A 22 -15.09 0.83 7.92
N LEU A 23 -13.78 0.65 8.06
CA LEU A 23 -12.74 1.43 7.38
C LEU A 23 -12.43 0.84 5.99
N SER A 24 -11.79 1.62 5.13
CA SER A 24 -11.48 1.21 3.75
C SER A 24 -10.49 0.04 3.78
N LYS A 25 -10.91 -1.13 3.31
CA LYS A 25 -10.09 -2.35 3.30
C LYS A 25 -9.18 -2.38 2.09
N LEU A 26 -7.86 -2.48 2.31
CA LEU A 26 -6.90 -2.64 1.22
C LEU A 26 -7.19 -3.91 0.42
N ARG A 27 -7.05 -3.80 -0.91
CA ARG A 27 -7.13 -4.94 -1.82
C ARG A 27 -5.71 -5.34 -2.20
N ILE A 28 -5.32 -6.56 -1.87
CA ILE A 28 -3.93 -7.04 -1.94
C ILE A 28 -3.80 -8.17 -2.96
N TRP A 29 -2.77 -8.09 -3.82
CA TRP A 29 -2.38 -9.18 -4.72
C TRP A 29 -0.88 -9.44 -4.62
N HIS A 30 -0.50 -10.70 -4.42
CA HIS A 30 0.90 -11.12 -4.43
C HIS A 30 1.33 -11.49 -5.85
N ARG A 31 2.43 -10.90 -6.30
CA ARG A 31 3.01 -11.15 -7.62
C ARG A 31 4.36 -11.83 -7.46
N ARG A 32 4.52 -12.95 -8.16
CA ARG A 32 5.80 -13.67 -8.23
C ARG A 32 6.81 -12.89 -9.06
N LYS A 33 8.09 -13.16 -8.81
CA LYS A 33 9.21 -12.65 -9.62
C LYS A 33 8.97 -12.94 -11.11
N LYS A 34 9.20 -11.96 -11.98
CA LYS A 34 9.10 -12.12 -13.44
C LYS A 34 10.33 -11.53 -14.12
N GLY A 35 11.18 -12.40 -14.68
CA GLY A 35 12.43 -11.98 -15.31
C GLY A 35 13.34 -11.24 -14.33
N LYS A 36 13.72 -9.99 -14.69
CA LYS A 36 14.55 -9.11 -13.85
C LYS A 36 13.75 -8.36 -12.77
N GLN A 37 12.42 -8.40 -12.79
CA GLN A 37 11.59 -7.74 -11.78
C GLN A 37 11.52 -8.57 -10.50
N SER A 38 11.82 -7.94 -9.37
CA SER A 38 11.62 -8.49 -8.03
C SER A 38 10.16 -8.90 -7.81
N PRO A 39 9.90 -9.88 -6.94
CA PRO A 39 8.53 -10.15 -6.50
C PRO A 39 7.93 -8.90 -5.85
N SER A 40 6.60 -8.77 -5.94
CA SER A 40 5.92 -7.57 -5.44
C SER A 40 4.55 -7.83 -4.83
N ILE A 41 4.11 -6.90 -3.99
CA ILE A 41 2.76 -6.83 -3.47
C ILE A 41 2.08 -5.64 -4.13
N LEU A 42 1.01 -5.89 -4.90
CA LEU A 42 0.16 -4.83 -5.42
C LEU A 42 -0.87 -4.46 -4.36
N VAL A 43 -0.80 -3.22 -3.89
CA VAL A 43 -1.74 -2.64 -2.96
C VAL A 43 -2.67 -1.71 -3.73
N LYS A 44 -3.98 -1.99 -3.71
CA LYS A 44 -5.00 -1.06 -4.23
C LYS A 44 -5.86 -0.55 -3.10
N CYS A 45 -6.33 0.68 -3.25
CA CYS A 45 -7.31 1.26 -2.35
C CYS A 45 -8.60 0.43 -2.34
N GLY A 46 -9.22 0.38 -1.16
CA GLY A 46 -10.51 -0.27 -0.93
C GLY A 46 -11.69 0.49 -1.47
N ASP A 47 -11.53 1.72 -1.91
CA ASP A 47 -12.62 2.58 -2.36
C ASP A 47 -12.40 3.10 -3.80
N CYS A 48 -11.23 2.86 -4.40
CA CYS A 48 -10.88 3.30 -5.76
C CYS A 48 -9.78 2.58 -6.50
N ASP A 49 -9.51 3.15 -7.68
CA ASP A 49 -8.52 2.74 -8.65
C ASP A 49 -7.08 3.13 -8.29
N SER A 50 -6.86 3.94 -7.26
CA SER A 50 -5.51 4.24 -6.76
C SER A 50 -4.81 2.96 -6.29
N LYS A 51 -3.53 2.85 -6.63
CA LYS A 51 -2.72 1.66 -6.38
C LYS A 51 -1.24 2.01 -6.32
N PHE A 52 -0.47 1.19 -5.63
CA PHE A 52 0.99 1.19 -5.67
C PHE A 52 1.51 -0.25 -5.51
N GLU A 53 2.79 -0.45 -5.80
CA GLU A 53 3.46 -1.73 -5.62
C GLU A 53 4.52 -1.60 -4.53
N ILE A 54 4.71 -2.70 -3.81
CA ILE A 54 5.81 -2.91 -2.87
C ILE A 54 6.72 -3.96 -3.50
N TYR A 55 7.90 -3.57 -3.96
CA TYR A 55 8.90 -4.52 -4.44
C TYR A 55 9.79 -4.95 -3.28
N TYR A 56 10.15 -6.23 -3.25
CA TYR A 56 10.96 -6.78 -2.17
C TYR A 56 11.99 -7.80 -2.67
N GLY A 57 13.15 -7.85 -2.00
CA GLY A 57 14.20 -8.83 -2.25
C GLY A 57 15.46 -8.50 -1.45
N GLY A 58 16.08 -9.48 -0.79
CA GLY A 58 17.21 -9.20 0.10
C GLY A 58 16.79 -8.36 1.31
N GLU A 59 17.54 -7.30 1.63
CA GLU A 59 17.37 -6.47 2.84
C GLU A 59 16.74 -5.08 2.62
N ASP A 60 16.26 -4.80 1.40
CA ASP A 60 15.55 -3.57 1.06
C ASP A 60 14.10 -3.82 0.65
N LEU A 61 13.33 -2.72 0.62
CA LEU A 61 11.98 -2.65 0.08
C LEU A 61 11.85 -1.37 -0.72
N GLU A 62 11.17 -1.44 -1.86
CA GLU A 62 10.70 -0.27 -2.59
C GLU A 62 9.19 -0.11 -2.37
N ILE A 63 8.75 1.01 -1.83
CA ILE A 63 7.34 1.30 -1.56
C ILE A 63 6.98 2.60 -2.26
N GLY A 64 6.04 2.55 -3.21
CA GLY A 64 5.57 3.75 -3.91
C GLY A 64 6.66 4.48 -4.70
N GLY A 65 7.67 3.77 -5.19
CA GLY A 65 8.80 4.32 -5.93
C GLY A 65 9.97 4.81 -5.08
N VAL A 66 9.94 4.60 -3.75
CA VAL A 66 11.03 4.95 -2.84
C VAL A 66 11.70 3.67 -2.35
N LEU A 67 13.00 3.52 -2.60
CA LEU A 67 13.81 2.39 -2.16
C LEU A 67 14.51 2.71 -0.82
N ALA A 68 14.37 1.83 0.17
CA ALA A 68 15.08 1.94 1.45
C ALA A 68 15.25 0.57 2.11
N SER A 69 16.15 0.48 3.10
CA SER A 69 16.33 -0.75 3.89
C SER A 69 15.07 -1.09 4.70
N LYS A 70 14.89 -2.37 5.03
CA LYS A 70 13.80 -2.78 5.95
C LYS A 70 13.88 -2.11 7.32
N VAL A 71 15.08 -1.72 7.77
CA VAL A 71 15.28 -1.02 9.05
C VAL A 71 14.68 0.38 8.99
N GLU A 72 14.96 1.13 7.93
CA GLU A 72 14.40 2.46 7.72
C GLU A 72 12.88 2.42 7.59
N TRP A 73 12.33 1.45 6.84
CA TRP A 73 10.89 1.29 6.75
C TRP A 73 10.21 0.97 8.08
N ARG A 74 10.84 0.15 8.93
CA ARG A 74 10.34 -0.10 10.30
C ARG A 74 10.32 1.18 11.13
N ARG A 75 11.37 2.01 11.05
CA ARG A 75 11.42 3.31 11.75
C ARG A 75 10.29 4.25 11.33
N VAL A 76 9.91 4.22 10.05
CA VAL A 76 8.80 5.03 9.52
C VAL A 76 7.43 4.50 9.93
N PHE A 77 7.16 3.19 9.75
CA PHE A 77 5.81 2.66 9.91
C PHE A 77 5.45 2.24 11.33
N LEU A 78 6.37 1.67 12.11
CA LEU A 78 6.04 1.14 13.44
C LEU A 78 5.42 2.20 14.37
N PRO A 79 5.90 3.46 14.41
CA PRO A 79 5.27 4.49 15.24
C PRO A 79 3.81 4.81 14.87
N LEU A 80 3.38 4.46 13.65
CA LEU A 80 2.04 4.74 13.11
C LEU A 80 1.06 3.58 13.29
N LEU A 81 1.54 2.39 13.65
CA LEU A 81 0.75 1.15 13.71
C LEU A 81 0.48 0.70 15.15
N LYS A 82 0.37 1.65 16.09
CA LYS A 82 0.14 1.39 17.52
C LYS A 82 -1.11 0.54 17.77
#